data_AF-A0A401I5P8-F1
#
_entry.id   AF-A0A401I5P8-F1
#
_cell.length_a   1.000
_cell.length_b   1.000
_cell.length_c   1.000
_cell.angle_alpha   90.00
_cell.angle_beta   90.00
_cell.angle_gamma   90.00
#
_symmetry.space_group_name_H-M   'P 1'
#
loop_
_entity.id
_entity.type
_entity.pdbx_description
1 polymer ?
#
loop_
_entity_poly.entity_id
_entity_poly.type
_entity_poly.pdbx_seq_one_letter_code
_entity_poly.pdbx_strand_id
1 'polypeptide(L)'
;MLAQLAAALLLLLWAGGYGWAALQVRAQRGGARRKRKEPLVWHLTLPWLAAAERFGVWDQLQSPLTIMHSRLLILNGERHSFDDTKQELALAVAYGYAALTVAALMAWQSGEPMLLAVGAVIAGVLPAAKLRDQKTRLHRRKQQVLLAMPELISQLMLLIGAGETIQRALLRCQASHVREASAGHPLYAELTRLCHDMHNGVAFHVALEGFSKRCAVQEVAMFTTNLLLNYRRGGDRLRLSLRELSYSLWEKRKSVSRTLGEEASSKLVFPLVVIFLVLMVIVASPAVLMMSF
;
A
#
# COMPACT_ATOMS: atom_id res chain seq x y z
N MET A 1 29.81 8.25 30.26
CA MET A 1 29.11 9.53 30.46
C MET A 1 28.21 9.95 29.28
N LEU A 2 28.67 9.92 28.02
CA LEU A 2 27.85 10.31 26.85
C LEU A 2 26.55 9.49 26.69
N ALA A 3 26.58 8.17 26.89
CA ALA A 3 25.40 7.31 26.78
C ALA A 3 24.34 7.57 27.88
N GLN A 4 24.78 7.96 29.08
CA GLN A 4 23.90 8.27 30.22
C GLN A 4 23.16 9.60 30.00
N LEU A 5 23.88 10.62 29.52
CA LEU A 5 23.29 11.90 29.17
C LEU A 5 22.30 11.74 28.01
N ALA A 6 22.62 10.94 26.99
CA ALA A 6 21.70 10.66 25.88
C ALA A 6 20.42 9.94 26.35
N ALA A 7 20.52 8.92 27.21
CA ALA A 7 19.36 8.21 27.74
C ALA A 7 18.48 9.11 28.62
N ALA A 8 19.09 9.95 29.48
CA ALA A 8 18.36 10.90 30.31
C ALA A 8 17.66 12.00 29.49
N LEU A 9 18.30 12.51 28.44
CA LEU A 9 17.72 13.52 27.53
C LEU A 9 16.56 12.94 26.72
N LEU A 10 16.68 11.70 26.24
CA LEU A 10 15.62 10.99 25.52
C LEU A 10 14.42 10.70 26.43
N LEU A 11 14.64 10.29 27.68
CA LEU A 11 13.57 10.07 28.66
C LEU A 11 12.89 11.38 29.10
N LEU A 12 13.65 12.46 29.27
CA LEU A 12 13.10 13.79 29.57
C LEU A 12 12.28 14.35 28.40
N LEU A 13 12.73 14.14 27.15
CA LEU A 13 11.95 14.48 25.96
C LEU A 13 10.66 13.64 25.86
N TRP A 14 10.71 12.37 26.24
CA TRP A 14 9.53 11.49 26.26
C TRP A 14 8.52 11.92 27.34
N ALA A 15 8.98 12.20 28.56
CA ALA A 15 8.14 12.63 29.67
C ALA A 15 7.54 14.03 29.41
N GLY A 16 8.33 14.96 28.85
CA GLY A 16 7.86 16.30 28.48
C GLY A 16 6.85 16.28 27.33
N GLY A 17 7.07 15.44 26.32
CA GLY A 17 6.13 15.24 25.21
C GLY A 17 4.81 14.61 25.69
N TYR A 18 4.89 13.63 26.59
CA TYR A 18 3.71 12.93 27.12
C TYR A 18 2.84 13.85 27.99
N GLY A 19 3.46 14.66 28.85
CA GLY A 19 2.75 15.62 29.71
C GLY A 19 2.01 16.70 28.92
N TRP A 20 2.61 17.21 27.83
CA TRP A 20 1.99 18.25 27.01
C TRP A 20 0.92 17.72 26.06
N ALA A 21 1.11 16.51 25.52
CA ALA A 21 0.09 15.89 24.69
C ALA A 21 -1.14 15.42 25.49
N ALA A 22 -0.95 15.02 26.76
CA ALA A 22 -2.05 14.79 27.68
C ALA A 22 -2.88 16.06 27.97
N LEU A 23 -2.25 17.25 27.94
CA LEU A 23 -2.92 18.54 28.07
C LEU A 23 -3.71 18.91 26.80
N GLN A 24 -3.18 18.67 25.60
CA GLN A 24 -3.89 18.93 24.34
C GLN A 24 -5.09 17.98 24.10
N VAL A 25 -5.01 16.72 24.53
CA VAL A 25 -6.16 15.78 24.44
C VAL A 25 -7.29 16.20 25.36
N ARG A 26 -7.00 16.84 26.50
CA ARG A 26 -8.01 17.46 27.35
C ARG A 26 -8.69 18.65 26.67
N ALA A 27 -7.95 19.41 25.86
CA ALA A 27 -8.46 20.55 25.10
C ALA A 27 -9.29 20.16 23.85
N GLN A 28 -9.03 18.99 23.24
CA GLN A 28 -9.76 18.51 22.04
C GLN A 28 -10.99 17.61 22.32
N ARG A 29 -11.41 17.45 23.58
CA ARG A 29 -12.62 16.68 23.95
C ARG A 29 -13.96 17.25 23.43
N GLY A 30 -13.92 18.31 22.61
CA GLY A 30 -15.10 19.03 22.15
C GLY A 30 -15.78 18.57 20.86
N GLY A 31 -15.35 17.55 20.09
CA GLY A 31 -16.05 17.36 18.81
C GLY A 31 -15.91 16.12 17.92
N ALA A 32 -15.03 15.14 18.16
CA ALA A 32 -14.88 14.05 17.17
C ALA A 32 -15.11 12.66 17.77
N ARG A 33 -16.24 12.03 17.39
CA ARG A 33 -16.47 10.58 17.48
C ARG A 33 -15.41 9.86 16.63
N ARG A 34 -14.22 9.62 17.19
CA ARG A 34 -13.09 8.95 16.53
C ARG A 34 -13.05 7.47 16.92
N LYS A 35 -12.82 6.60 15.94
CA LYS A 35 -12.79 5.13 16.10
C LYS A 35 -11.92 4.71 17.29
N ARG A 36 -12.48 3.83 18.13
CA ARG A 36 -11.87 3.20 19.30
C ARG A 36 -10.68 2.33 18.88
N LYS A 37 -9.49 2.92 18.69
CA LYS A 37 -8.22 2.19 18.64
C LYS A 37 -7.77 1.87 20.07
N GLU A 38 -7.01 0.78 20.23
CA GLU A 38 -6.43 0.26 21.48
C GLU A 38 -5.86 1.38 22.38
N PRO A 39 -6.14 1.40 23.69
CA PRO A 39 -5.78 2.51 24.58
C PRO A 39 -4.26 2.71 24.69
N LEU A 40 -3.46 1.64 24.60
CA LEU A 40 -1.99 1.71 24.63
C LEU A 40 -1.40 2.46 23.42
N VAL A 41 -1.98 2.24 22.24
CA VAL A 41 -1.53 2.81 20.97
C VAL A 41 -1.85 4.31 20.90
N TRP A 42 -2.92 4.74 21.58
CA TRP A 42 -3.29 6.14 21.74
C TRP A 42 -2.26 6.90 22.59
N HIS A 43 -1.83 6.34 23.72
CA HIS A 43 -0.88 7.02 24.60
C HIS A 43 0.53 7.20 23.99
N LEU A 44 0.98 6.30 23.11
CA LEU A 44 2.28 6.43 22.44
C LEU A 44 2.31 7.44 21.29
N THR A 45 1.18 7.76 20.66
CA THR A 45 1.14 8.57 19.41
C THR A 45 1.02 10.07 19.65
N LEU A 46 0.40 10.43 20.77
CA LEU A 46 0.13 11.80 21.20
C LEU A 46 1.37 12.72 21.31
N PRO A 47 2.49 12.33 21.94
CA PRO A 47 3.66 13.20 22.07
C PRO A 47 4.30 13.55 20.73
N TRP A 48 4.24 12.63 19.76
CA TRP A 48 4.88 12.82 18.46
C TRP A 48 4.06 13.68 17.50
N LEU A 49 2.73 13.55 17.53
CA LEU A 49 1.83 14.45 16.79
C LEU A 49 2.00 15.91 17.25
N ALA A 50 2.08 16.12 18.56
CA ALA A 50 2.27 17.44 19.17
C ALA A 50 3.67 18.03 18.90
N ALA A 51 4.72 17.23 18.95
CA ALA A 51 6.08 17.65 18.61
C ALA A 51 6.22 18.01 17.12
N ALA A 52 5.61 17.23 16.23
CA ALA A 52 5.68 17.47 14.79
C ALA A 52 4.88 18.71 14.36
N GLU A 53 3.79 19.06 15.05
CA GLU A 53 3.05 20.32 14.86
C GLU A 53 3.85 21.55 15.30
N ARG A 54 4.62 21.45 16.40
CA ARG A 54 5.40 22.57 16.94
C ARG A 54 6.62 22.94 16.09
N PHE A 55 7.24 21.96 15.42
CA PHE A 55 8.44 22.18 14.61
C PHE A 55 8.15 22.51 13.13
N GLY A 56 6.88 22.62 12.72
CA GLY A 56 6.53 22.89 11.32
C GLY A 56 6.99 21.82 10.34
N VAL A 57 7.37 20.63 10.83
CA VAL A 57 7.92 19.53 10.01
C VAL A 57 6.86 18.99 9.06
N TRP A 58 5.56 19.13 9.41
CA TRP A 58 4.47 18.77 8.51
C TRP A 58 4.48 19.57 7.21
N ASP A 59 4.99 20.81 7.20
CA ASP A 59 5.10 21.64 5.99
C ASP A 59 6.28 21.23 5.09
N GLN A 60 7.42 20.82 5.67
CA GLN A 60 8.54 20.29 4.89
C GLN A 60 8.30 18.85 4.42
N LEU A 61 7.52 18.08 5.18
CA LEU A 61 7.20 16.68 4.91
C LEU A 61 5.90 16.51 4.09
N GLN A 62 5.29 17.58 3.58
CA GLN A 62 4.09 17.51 2.74
C GLN A 62 4.29 16.64 1.50
N SER A 63 5.50 16.61 0.91
CA SER A 63 5.73 15.86 -0.34
C SER A 63 5.68 14.33 -0.17
N PRO A 64 6.31 13.68 0.82
CA PRO A 64 6.08 12.25 1.06
C PRO A 64 4.69 11.95 1.65
N LEU A 65 4.11 12.86 2.45
CA LEU A 65 2.79 12.68 3.06
C LEU A 65 1.65 12.72 2.04
N THR A 66 1.70 13.59 1.04
CA THR A 66 0.73 13.64 -0.06
C THR A 66 0.85 12.40 -0.96
N ILE A 67 2.07 11.90 -1.18
CA ILE A 67 2.30 10.62 -1.88
C ILE A 67 1.74 9.45 -1.07
N MET A 68 1.85 9.45 0.26
CA MET A 68 1.24 8.41 1.10
C MET A 68 -0.27 8.55 1.21
N HIS A 69 -0.79 9.76 1.27
CA HIS A 69 -2.21 10.03 1.36
C HIS A 69 -2.93 9.60 0.08
N SER A 70 -2.43 9.98 -1.09
CA SER A 70 -2.97 9.51 -2.38
C SER A 70 -2.95 7.98 -2.49
N ARG A 71 -1.92 7.34 -1.94
CA ARG A 71 -1.77 5.88 -1.88
C ARG A 71 -2.77 5.21 -0.94
N LEU A 72 -2.97 5.74 0.26
CA LEU A 72 -3.92 5.19 1.24
C LEU A 72 -5.37 5.45 0.85
N LEU A 73 -5.65 6.57 0.18
CA LEU A 73 -6.97 6.90 -0.36
C LEU A 73 -7.39 5.90 -1.45
N ILE A 74 -6.42 5.47 -2.27
CA ILE A 74 -6.62 4.39 -3.26
C ILE A 74 -6.79 3.01 -2.59
N LEU A 75 -6.17 2.71 -1.43
CA LEU A 75 -6.34 1.40 -0.75
C LEU A 75 -7.63 1.31 0.06
N ASN A 76 -7.99 2.36 0.78
CA ASN A 76 -9.02 2.33 1.83
C ASN A 76 -10.32 3.09 1.44
N GLY A 77 -10.35 3.73 0.28
CA GLY A 77 -11.49 4.50 -0.23
C GLY A 77 -11.65 5.88 0.43
N GLU A 78 -12.66 6.65 0.00
CA GLU A 78 -12.93 8.05 0.41
C GLU A 78 -13.21 8.27 1.91
N ARG A 79 -13.29 7.19 2.71
CA ARG A 79 -13.43 7.29 4.18
C ARG A 79 -12.09 7.47 4.92
N HIS A 80 -10.96 7.48 4.21
CA HIS A 80 -9.63 7.65 4.80
C HIS A 80 -9.20 9.12 4.77
N SER A 81 -9.28 9.78 5.92
CA SER A 81 -8.88 11.19 6.09
C SER A 81 -7.36 11.33 6.16
N PHE A 82 -6.84 12.51 5.78
CA PHE A 82 -5.43 12.91 5.98
C PHE A 82 -4.93 12.62 7.39
N ASP A 83 -5.83 12.66 8.37
CA ASP A 83 -5.58 12.36 9.77
C ASP A 83 -5.18 10.91 10.06
N ASP A 84 -5.75 9.95 9.34
CA ASP A 84 -5.45 8.52 9.56
C ASP A 84 -4.04 8.20 9.03
N THR A 85 -3.63 8.84 7.92
CA THR A 85 -2.26 8.75 7.39
C THR A 85 -1.24 9.35 8.36
N LYS A 86 -1.56 10.49 8.99
CA LYS A 86 -0.73 11.11 10.03
C LYS A 86 -0.56 10.20 11.24
N GLN A 87 -1.63 9.53 11.68
CA GLN A 87 -1.57 8.59 12.81
C GLN A 87 -0.74 7.33 12.50
N GLU A 88 -0.87 6.76 11.30
CA GLU A 88 -0.11 5.57 10.91
C GLU A 88 1.40 5.83 10.72
N LEU A 89 1.75 7.04 10.27
CA LEU A 89 3.12 7.52 10.18
C LEU A 89 3.69 7.85 11.57
N ALA A 90 2.92 8.55 12.40
CA ALA A 90 3.29 8.88 13.78
C ALA A 90 3.54 7.61 14.61
N LEU A 91 2.75 6.54 14.38
CA LEU A 91 2.99 5.24 14.99
C LEU A 91 4.32 4.63 14.57
N ALA A 92 4.65 4.65 13.29
CA ALA A 92 5.88 4.07 12.78
C ALA A 92 7.12 4.79 13.35
N VAL A 93 7.05 6.11 13.49
CA VAL A 93 8.11 6.92 14.08
C VAL A 93 8.15 6.75 15.61
N ALA A 94 7.01 6.66 16.27
CA ALA A 94 6.93 6.40 17.71
C ALA A 94 7.51 5.02 18.09
N TYR A 95 7.24 3.97 17.30
CA TYR A 95 7.87 2.66 17.48
C TYR A 95 9.38 2.70 17.20
N GLY A 96 9.82 3.44 16.18
CA GLY A 96 11.24 3.65 15.91
C GLY A 96 11.96 4.35 17.07
N TYR A 97 11.34 5.40 17.62
CA TYR A 97 11.86 6.14 18.77
C TYR A 97 11.84 5.30 20.05
N ALA A 98 10.76 4.54 20.31
CA ALA A 98 10.68 3.63 21.45
C ALA A 98 11.78 2.56 21.40
N ALA A 99 12.03 1.97 20.22
CA ALA A 99 13.16 1.05 20.02
C ALA A 99 14.51 1.71 20.31
N LEU A 100 14.68 2.98 19.92
CA LEU A 100 15.89 3.78 20.18
C LEU A 100 16.08 4.06 21.68
N THR A 101 15.00 4.37 22.40
CA THR A 101 15.05 4.58 23.87
C THR A 101 15.38 3.31 24.63
N VAL A 102 14.83 2.16 24.23
CA VAL A 102 15.14 0.86 24.83
C VAL A 102 16.58 0.44 24.54
N ALA A 103 17.06 0.66 23.31
CA ALA A 103 18.44 0.39 22.95
C ALA A 103 19.44 1.28 23.70
N ALA A 104 19.11 2.56 23.93
CA ALA A 104 19.94 3.48 24.71
C ALA A 104 20.00 3.07 26.21
N LEU A 105 18.89 2.59 26.77
CA LEU A 105 18.85 2.06 28.14
C LEU A 105 19.65 0.77 28.29
N MET A 106 19.55 -0.13 27.31
CA MET A 106 20.31 -1.39 27.29
C MET A 106 21.82 -1.14 27.10
N ALA A 107 22.21 -0.22 26.22
CA ALA A 107 23.61 0.17 26.03
C ALA A 107 24.22 0.83 27.29
N TRP A 108 23.41 1.51 28.09
CA TRP A 108 23.88 2.03 29.38
C TRP A 108 24.15 0.90 30.38
N GLN A 109 23.30 -0.14 30.45
CA GLN A 109 23.55 -1.29 31.33
C GLN A 109 24.73 -2.16 30.88
N SER A 110 24.94 -2.34 29.57
CA SER A 110 25.98 -3.22 29.05
C SER A 110 27.33 -2.54 28.80
N GLY A 111 27.36 -1.20 28.70
CA GLY A 111 28.59 -0.43 28.39
C GLY A 111 29.08 -0.54 26.95
N GLU A 112 28.38 -1.33 26.11
CA GLU A 112 28.76 -1.60 24.73
C GLU A 112 28.13 -0.58 23.75
N PRO A 113 28.93 0.31 23.12
CA PRO A 113 28.41 1.33 22.21
C PRO A 113 27.80 0.72 20.93
N MET A 114 28.10 -0.54 20.61
CA MET A 114 27.58 -1.25 19.45
C MET A 114 26.05 -1.45 19.52
N LEU A 115 25.46 -1.55 20.72
CA LEU A 115 24.01 -1.66 20.90
C LEU A 115 23.26 -0.38 20.49
N LEU A 116 23.88 0.79 20.66
CA LEU A 116 23.32 2.07 20.23
C LEU A 116 23.26 2.18 18.71
N ALA A 117 24.29 1.69 18.01
CA ALA A 117 24.32 1.64 16.56
C ALA A 117 23.22 0.71 16.01
N VAL A 118 23.03 -0.46 16.62
CA VAL A 118 21.97 -1.41 16.25
C VAL A 118 20.57 -0.82 16.50
N GLY A 119 20.36 -0.14 17.63
CA GLY A 119 19.12 0.56 17.93
C GLY A 119 18.79 1.68 16.94
N ALA A 120 19.78 2.45 16.52
CA ALA A 120 19.62 3.50 15.51
C ALA A 120 19.25 2.92 14.13
N VAL A 121 19.85 1.79 13.75
CA VAL A 121 19.50 1.08 12.51
C VAL A 121 18.06 0.57 12.56
N ILE A 122 17.64 -0.08 13.65
CA ILE A 122 16.27 -0.59 13.81
C ILE A 122 15.24 0.56 13.78
N ALA A 123 15.55 1.67 14.43
CA ALA A 123 14.70 2.87 14.45
C ALA A 123 14.49 3.48 13.06
N GLY A 124 15.48 3.41 12.18
CA GLY A 124 15.37 3.84 10.78
C GLY A 124 14.66 2.81 9.88
N VAL A 125 14.90 1.51 10.11
CA VAL A 125 14.38 0.43 9.25
C VAL A 125 12.88 0.17 9.44
N LEU A 126 12.37 0.24 10.66
CA LEU A 126 10.94 0.01 10.96
C LEU A 126 9.98 0.94 10.18
N PRO A 127 10.17 2.28 10.19
CA PRO A 127 9.33 3.17 9.40
C PRO A 127 9.53 2.94 7.90
N ALA A 128 10.76 2.72 7.43
CA ALA A 128 11.03 2.43 6.02
C ALA A 128 10.37 1.13 5.53
N ALA A 129 10.31 0.09 6.37
CA ALA A 129 9.66 -1.18 6.06
C ALA A 129 8.14 -1.04 5.94
N LYS A 130 7.50 -0.30 6.87
CA LYS A 130 6.06 -0.04 6.82
C LYS A 130 5.68 0.78 5.58
N LEU A 131 6.52 1.75 5.19
CA LEU A 131 6.38 2.51 3.94
C LEU A 131 6.48 1.61 2.70
N ARG A 132 7.42 0.67 2.69
CA ARG A 132 7.57 -0.30 1.58
C ARG A 132 6.38 -1.25 1.50
N ASP A 133 5.89 -1.77 2.63
CA ASP A 133 4.77 -2.72 2.64
C ASP A 133 3.48 -2.10 2.05
N GLN A 134 3.20 -0.83 2.37
CA GLN A 134 2.07 -0.12 1.78
C GLN A 134 2.18 0.04 0.25
N LYS A 135 3.38 0.35 -0.27
CA LYS A 135 3.61 0.42 -1.72
C LYS A 135 3.37 -0.95 -2.37
N THR A 136 3.86 -2.02 -1.75
CA THR A 136 3.69 -3.38 -2.24
C THR A 136 2.21 -3.79 -2.26
N ARG A 137 1.45 -3.49 -1.21
CA ARG A 137 0.00 -3.76 -1.14
C ARG A 137 -0.78 -3.04 -2.23
N LEU A 138 -0.46 -1.76 -2.47
CA LEU A 138 -1.04 -0.99 -3.58
C LEU A 138 -0.72 -1.59 -4.92
N HIS A 139 0.54 -1.91 -5.14
CA HIS A 139 0.98 -2.46 -6.41
C HIS A 139 0.28 -3.79 -6.68
N ARG A 140 0.18 -4.67 -5.66
CA ARG A 140 -0.60 -5.91 -5.73
C ARG A 140 -2.07 -5.67 -6.04
N ARG A 141 -2.73 -4.72 -5.37
CA ARG A 141 -4.14 -4.38 -5.66
C ARG A 141 -4.31 -3.92 -7.10
N LYS A 142 -3.49 -2.98 -7.57
CA LYS A 142 -3.54 -2.47 -8.95
C LYS A 142 -3.25 -3.56 -9.97
N GLN A 143 -2.31 -4.45 -9.67
CA GLN A 143 -1.95 -5.58 -10.51
C GLN A 143 -3.11 -6.59 -10.60
N GLN A 144 -3.78 -6.93 -9.49
CA GLN A 144 -4.98 -7.78 -9.49
C GLN A 144 -6.10 -7.18 -10.33
N VAL A 145 -6.33 -5.87 -10.20
CA VAL A 145 -7.29 -5.15 -11.06
C VAL A 145 -6.89 -5.28 -12.53
N LEU A 146 -5.64 -4.99 -12.87
CA LEU A 146 -5.13 -5.06 -14.25
C LEU A 146 -5.26 -6.47 -14.86
N LEU A 147 -4.98 -7.52 -14.07
CA LEU A 147 -5.03 -8.91 -14.53
C LEU A 147 -6.47 -9.39 -14.80
N ALA A 148 -7.46 -8.90 -14.05
CA ALA A 148 -8.87 -9.28 -14.21
C ALA A 148 -9.63 -8.40 -15.22
N MET A 149 -9.13 -7.20 -15.53
CA MET A 149 -9.77 -6.29 -16.50
C MET A 149 -9.99 -6.91 -17.91
N PRO A 150 -9.04 -7.64 -18.53
CA PRO A 150 -9.28 -8.27 -19.83
C PRO A 150 -10.45 -9.26 -19.82
N GLU A 151 -10.66 -9.98 -18.72
CA GLU A 151 -11.77 -10.93 -18.55
C GLU A 151 -13.12 -10.19 -18.43
N LEU A 152 -13.16 -9.09 -17.67
CA LEU A 152 -14.35 -8.25 -17.58
C LEU A 152 -14.74 -7.65 -18.95
N ILE A 153 -13.76 -7.14 -19.70
CA ILE A 153 -14.02 -6.53 -21.01
C ILE A 153 -14.45 -7.58 -22.05
N SER A 154 -13.85 -8.77 -22.05
CA SER A 154 -14.26 -9.84 -22.97
C SER A 154 -15.70 -10.27 -22.70
N GLN A 155 -16.08 -10.44 -21.44
CA GLN A 155 -17.47 -10.74 -21.06
C GLN A 155 -18.43 -9.63 -21.47
N LEU A 156 -18.04 -8.36 -21.23
CA LEU A 156 -18.86 -7.21 -21.62
C LEU A 156 -19.05 -7.14 -23.14
N MET A 157 -17.99 -7.39 -23.92
CA MET A 157 -18.07 -7.45 -25.39
C MET A 157 -19.01 -8.57 -25.88
N LEU A 158 -19.00 -9.73 -25.23
CA LEU A 158 -19.91 -10.84 -25.56
C LEU A 158 -21.37 -10.44 -25.32
N LEU A 159 -21.67 -9.83 -24.18
CA LEU A 159 -23.03 -9.40 -23.82
C LEU A 159 -23.53 -8.27 -24.73
N ILE A 160 -22.70 -7.24 -24.96
CA ILE A 160 -23.03 -6.15 -25.90
C ILE A 160 -23.20 -6.72 -27.32
N GLY A 161 -22.36 -7.68 -27.73
CA GLY A 161 -22.48 -8.36 -29.01
C GLY A 161 -23.78 -9.16 -29.17
N ALA A 162 -24.36 -9.63 -28.07
CA ALA A 162 -25.67 -10.29 -28.03
C ALA A 162 -26.86 -9.31 -28.04
N GLY A 163 -26.59 -7.99 -28.12
CA GLY A 163 -27.63 -6.95 -28.15
C GLY A 163 -28.02 -6.40 -26.77
N GLU A 164 -27.33 -6.77 -25.70
CA GLU A 164 -27.58 -6.18 -24.38
C GLU A 164 -27.13 -4.72 -24.32
N THR A 165 -27.89 -3.91 -23.58
CA THR A 165 -27.47 -2.55 -23.24
C THR A 165 -26.28 -2.60 -22.28
N ILE A 166 -25.39 -1.61 -22.34
CA ILE A 166 -24.18 -1.57 -21.50
C ILE A 166 -24.49 -1.63 -20.01
N GLN A 167 -25.55 -0.96 -19.56
CA GLN A 167 -25.98 -0.98 -18.16
C GLN A 167 -26.39 -2.39 -17.72
N ARG A 168 -27.19 -3.09 -18.54
CA ARG A 168 -27.58 -4.49 -18.26
C ARG A 168 -26.40 -5.44 -18.36
N ALA A 169 -25.52 -5.24 -19.34
CA ALA A 169 -24.32 -6.04 -19.51
C ALA A 169 -23.40 -5.92 -18.28
N LEU A 170 -23.21 -4.72 -17.73
CA LEU A 170 -22.46 -4.51 -16.47
C LEU A 170 -23.10 -5.22 -15.27
N LEU A 171 -24.43 -5.14 -15.13
CA LEU A 171 -25.17 -5.85 -14.09
C LEU A 171 -25.01 -7.37 -14.22
N ARG A 172 -25.03 -7.89 -15.46
CA ARG A 172 -24.83 -9.32 -15.73
C ARG A 172 -23.40 -9.77 -15.47
N CYS A 173 -22.39 -8.98 -15.84
CA CYS A 173 -21.00 -9.24 -15.49
C CYS A 173 -20.81 -9.28 -13.96
N GLN A 174 -21.41 -8.33 -13.24
CA GLN A 174 -21.39 -8.32 -11.77
C GLN A 174 -22.02 -9.59 -11.19
N ALA A 175 -23.17 -10.01 -11.71
CA ALA A 175 -23.86 -11.23 -11.29
C ALA A 175 -23.03 -12.50 -11.53
N SER A 176 -22.28 -12.57 -12.64
CA SER A 176 -21.38 -13.69 -12.93
C SER A 176 -20.20 -13.80 -11.97
N HIS A 177 -19.74 -12.67 -11.42
CA HIS A 177 -18.53 -12.59 -10.58
C HIS A 177 -18.83 -12.29 -9.09
N VAL A 178 -20.05 -12.58 -8.61
CA VAL A 178 -20.45 -12.36 -7.20
C VAL A 178 -19.56 -13.13 -6.22
N ARG A 179 -19.14 -14.35 -6.58
CA ARG A 179 -18.27 -15.18 -5.72
C ARG A 179 -16.91 -14.54 -5.52
N GLU A 180 -16.33 -13.98 -6.58
CA GLU A 180 -15.03 -13.30 -6.53
C GLU A 180 -15.10 -11.94 -5.84
N ALA A 181 -16.23 -11.22 -6.01
CA ALA A 181 -16.52 -10.03 -5.21
C ALA A 181 -16.59 -10.36 -3.71
N SER A 182 -17.24 -11.48 -3.35
CA SER A 182 -17.35 -11.96 -1.97
C SER A 182 -16.02 -12.45 -1.41
N ALA A 183 -15.14 -13.00 -2.26
CA ALA A 183 -13.76 -13.35 -1.92
C ALA A 183 -12.85 -12.12 -1.72
N GLY A 184 -13.36 -10.91 -1.92
CA GLY A 184 -12.63 -9.66 -1.70
C GLY A 184 -11.78 -9.22 -2.89
N HIS A 185 -12.04 -9.72 -4.10
CA HIS A 185 -11.29 -9.28 -5.28
C HIS A 185 -11.54 -7.78 -5.58
N PRO A 186 -10.50 -6.94 -5.71
CA PRO A 186 -10.65 -5.49 -5.70
C PRO A 186 -11.46 -4.95 -6.88
N LEU A 187 -11.33 -5.53 -8.08
CA LEU A 187 -12.07 -5.10 -9.27
C LEU A 187 -13.58 -5.37 -9.13
N TYR A 188 -13.95 -6.59 -8.72
CA TYR A 188 -15.34 -7.02 -8.64
C TYR A 188 -16.08 -6.40 -7.44
N ALA A 189 -15.35 -6.08 -6.36
CA ALA A 189 -15.87 -5.29 -5.26
C ALA A 189 -16.26 -3.87 -5.73
N GLU A 190 -15.41 -3.19 -6.50
CA GLU A 190 -15.73 -1.86 -7.05
C GLU A 190 -16.81 -1.92 -8.14
N LEU A 191 -16.86 -2.99 -8.94
CA LEU A 191 -17.92 -3.26 -9.91
C LEU A 191 -19.29 -3.46 -9.23
N THR A 192 -19.32 -4.13 -8.08
CA THR A 192 -20.54 -4.30 -7.28
C THR A 192 -21.03 -2.95 -6.76
N ARG A 193 -20.13 -2.08 -6.30
CA ARG A 193 -20.48 -0.70 -5.93
C ARG A 193 -21.00 0.12 -7.11
N LEU A 194 -20.37 0.01 -8.28
CA LEU A 194 -20.86 0.66 -9.50
C LEU A 194 -22.31 0.23 -9.81
N CYS A 195 -22.59 -1.07 -9.74
CA CYS A 195 -23.95 -1.60 -9.97
C CYS A 195 -24.94 -1.10 -8.91
N HIS A 196 -24.51 -1.00 -7.66
CA HIS A 196 -25.31 -0.44 -6.58
C HIS A 196 -25.60 1.05 -6.78
N ASP A 197 -24.60 1.85 -7.16
CA ASP A 197 -24.75 3.28 -7.46
C ASP A 197 -25.77 3.49 -8.61
N MET A 198 -25.67 2.69 -9.68
CA MET A 198 -26.63 2.71 -10.79
C MET A 198 -28.05 2.31 -10.35
N HIS A 199 -28.20 1.32 -9.47
CA HIS A 199 -29.50 0.89 -8.95
C HIS A 199 -30.13 1.94 -8.02
N ASN A 200 -29.30 2.69 -7.30
CA ASN A 200 -29.70 3.80 -6.43
C ASN A 200 -30.05 5.08 -7.20
N GLY A 201 -30.09 5.05 -8.53
CA GLY A 201 -30.48 6.19 -9.37
C GLY A 201 -29.35 7.18 -9.66
N VAL A 202 -28.09 6.85 -9.34
CA VAL A 202 -26.94 7.68 -9.75
C VAL A 202 -26.79 7.61 -11.26
N ALA A 203 -26.60 8.76 -11.90
CA ALA A 203 -26.44 8.83 -13.34
C ALA A 203 -25.22 8.00 -13.80
N PHE A 204 -25.39 7.22 -14.87
CA PHE A 204 -24.40 6.26 -15.37
C PHE A 204 -22.98 6.84 -15.52
N HIS A 205 -22.88 8.06 -16.06
CA HIS A 205 -21.60 8.73 -16.26
C HIS A 205 -20.89 9.05 -14.93
N VAL A 206 -21.63 9.51 -13.92
CA VAL A 206 -21.10 9.81 -12.57
C VAL A 206 -20.67 8.53 -11.87
N ALA A 207 -21.51 7.49 -11.93
CA ALA A 207 -21.22 6.20 -11.30
C ALA A 207 -19.94 5.57 -11.89
N LEU A 208 -19.79 5.65 -13.21
CA LEU A 208 -18.65 5.08 -13.93
C LEU A 208 -17.36 5.91 -13.74
N GLU A 209 -17.45 7.23 -13.65
CA GLU A 209 -16.33 8.09 -13.28
C GLU A 209 -15.88 7.81 -11.83
N GLY A 210 -16.83 7.62 -10.91
CA GLY A 210 -16.57 7.19 -9.53
C GLY A 210 -15.85 5.83 -9.50
N PHE A 211 -16.29 4.86 -10.31
CA PHE A 211 -15.62 3.57 -10.46
C PHE A 211 -14.16 3.72 -10.93
N SER A 212 -13.91 4.56 -11.95
CA SER A 212 -12.54 4.83 -12.42
C SER A 212 -11.64 5.41 -11.33
N LYS A 213 -12.16 6.42 -10.59
CA LYS A 213 -11.43 7.06 -9.48
C LYS A 213 -11.10 6.08 -8.35
N ARG A 214 -12.03 5.19 -7.99
CA ARG A 214 -11.85 4.17 -6.92
C ARG A 214 -10.86 3.07 -7.30
N CYS A 215 -10.83 2.68 -8.58
CA CYS A 215 -9.88 1.69 -9.10
C CYS A 215 -8.47 2.28 -9.22
N ALA A 216 -8.34 3.56 -9.62
CA ALA A 216 -7.08 4.29 -9.75
C ALA A 216 -6.00 3.56 -10.59
N VAL A 217 -6.44 2.91 -11.66
CA VAL A 217 -5.64 2.18 -12.64
C VAL A 217 -5.88 2.82 -14.02
N GLN A 218 -4.82 3.10 -14.76
CA GLN A 218 -4.89 3.85 -16.04
C GLN A 218 -5.77 3.13 -17.07
N GLU A 219 -5.68 1.81 -17.12
CA GLU A 219 -6.46 0.93 -17.98
C GLU A 219 -7.96 1.04 -17.71
N VAL A 220 -8.35 1.20 -16.44
CA VAL A 220 -9.75 1.40 -16.04
C VAL A 220 -10.25 2.78 -16.45
N ALA A 221 -9.39 3.80 -16.39
CA ALA A 221 -9.72 5.14 -16.90
C ALA A 221 -9.93 5.14 -18.43
N MET A 222 -9.04 4.49 -19.18
CA MET A 222 -9.20 4.32 -20.64
C MET A 222 -10.49 3.57 -20.98
N PHE A 223 -10.80 2.49 -20.25
CA PHE A 223 -12.07 1.76 -20.39
C PHE A 223 -13.28 2.67 -20.15
N THR A 224 -13.25 3.40 -19.03
CA THR A 224 -14.33 4.31 -18.62
C THR A 224 -14.58 5.37 -19.69
N THR A 225 -13.54 6.04 -20.18
CA THR A 225 -13.65 7.06 -21.23
C THR A 225 -14.22 6.48 -22.53
N ASN A 226 -13.71 5.33 -22.99
CA ASN A 226 -14.22 4.66 -24.20
C ASN A 226 -15.69 4.28 -24.06
N LEU A 227 -16.10 3.85 -22.87
CA LEU A 227 -17.49 3.50 -22.59
C LEU A 227 -18.38 4.77 -22.53
N LEU A 228 -17.96 5.84 -21.86
CA LEU A 228 -18.70 7.11 -21.77
C LEU A 228 -18.91 7.77 -23.14
N LEU A 229 -17.92 7.72 -24.02
CA LEU A 229 -18.02 8.33 -25.34
C LEU A 229 -18.98 7.58 -26.26
N ASN A 230 -19.10 6.26 -26.07
CA ASN A 230 -19.78 5.39 -27.03
C ASN A 230 -21.05 4.71 -26.47
N TYR A 231 -21.40 4.88 -25.18
CA TYR A 231 -22.50 4.11 -24.59
C TYR A 231 -23.89 4.42 -25.15
N ARG A 232 -24.14 5.66 -25.59
CA ARG A 232 -25.46 6.07 -26.10
C ARG A 232 -25.78 5.50 -27.48
N ARG A 233 -24.75 5.20 -28.28
CA ARG A 233 -24.90 4.74 -29.67
C ARG A 233 -24.65 3.25 -29.83
N GLY A 234 -24.20 2.55 -28.77
CA GLY A 234 -24.06 1.09 -28.65
C GLY A 234 -23.99 0.36 -29.99
N GLY A 235 -22.84 0.39 -30.66
CA GLY A 235 -22.69 -0.13 -32.02
C GLY A 235 -21.31 -0.72 -32.29
N ASP A 236 -21.05 -1.11 -33.54
CA ASP A 236 -19.82 -1.81 -33.94
C ASP A 236 -18.55 -1.06 -33.57
N ARG A 237 -18.57 0.27 -33.64
CA ARG A 237 -17.44 1.11 -33.24
C ARG A 237 -17.08 0.97 -31.76
N LEU A 238 -18.06 0.83 -30.86
CA LEU A 238 -17.81 0.55 -29.45
C LEU A 238 -17.19 -0.84 -29.28
N ARG A 239 -17.72 -1.84 -29.98
CA ARG A 239 -17.20 -3.22 -29.91
C ARG A 239 -15.76 -3.30 -30.40
N LEU A 240 -15.43 -2.59 -31.48
CA LEU A 240 -14.06 -2.50 -32.02
C LEU A 240 -13.12 -1.79 -31.03
N SER A 241 -13.52 -0.65 -30.47
CA SER A 241 -12.72 0.06 -29.46
C SER A 241 -12.49 -0.78 -28.19
N LEU A 242 -13.52 -1.47 -27.69
CA LEU A 242 -13.38 -2.39 -26.57
C LEU A 242 -12.48 -3.59 -26.91
N ARG A 243 -12.49 -4.06 -28.17
CA ARG A 243 -11.64 -5.16 -28.64
C ARG A 243 -10.18 -4.75 -28.69
N GLU A 244 -9.88 -3.57 -29.23
CA GLU A 244 -8.52 -3.00 -29.23
C GLU A 244 -8.01 -2.83 -27.79
N LEU A 245 -8.85 -2.28 -26.90
CA LEU A 245 -8.50 -2.15 -25.49
C LEU A 245 -8.26 -3.52 -24.84
N SER A 246 -9.16 -4.48 -25.06
CA SER A 246 -9.02 -5.85 -24.57
C SER A 246 -7.71 -6.50 -25.03
N TYR A 247 -7.37 -6.36 -26.32
CA TYR A 247 -6.10 -6.87 -26.87
C TYR A 247 -4.90 -6.24 -26.17
N SER A 248 -4.91 -4.91 -25.98
CA SER A 248 -3.84 -4.21 -25.26
C SER A 248 -3.68 -4.69 -23.81
N LEU A 249 -4.78 -5.05 -23.14
CA LEU A 249 -4.77 -5.57 -21.77
C LEU A 249 -4.29 -7.02 -21.71
N TRP A 250 -4.65 -7.84 -22.70
CA TRP A 250 -4.12 -9.20 -22.82
C TRP A 250 -2.61 -9.19 -23.06
N GLU A 251 -2.10 -8.29 -23.89
CA GLU A 251 -0.66 -8.14 -24.10
C GLU A 251 0.05 -7.69 -22.81
N LYS A 252 -0.55 -6.75 -22.06
CA LYS A 252 -0.05 -6.37 -20.72
C LYS A 252 -0.09 -7.51 -19.71
N ARG A 253 -1.16 -8.32 -19.69
CA ARG A 253 -1.23 -9.51 -18.83
C ARG A 253 -0.12 -10.51 -19.16
N LYS A 254 0.14 -10.70 -20.45
CA LYS A 254 1.20 -11.58 -20.94
C LYS A 254 2.59 -11.07 -20.57
N SER A 255 2.84 -9.77 -20.70
CA SER A 255 4.11 -9.17 -20.29
C SER A 255 4.33 -9.30 -18.79
N VAL A 256 3.32 -9.01 -17.96
CA VAL A 256 3.39 -9.19 -16.50
C VAL A 256 3.65 -10.65 -16.13
N SER A 257 3.02 -11.61 -16.81
CA SER A 257 3.29 -13.03 -16.57
C SER A 257 4.73 -13.41 -16.93
N ARG A 258 5.29 -12.82 -18.00
CA ARG A 258 6.69 -13.06 -18.40
C ARG A 258 7.66 -12.47 -17.39
N THR A 259 7.46 -11.23 -16.95
CA THR A 259 8.35 -10.59 -15.96
C THR A 259 8.33 -11.34 -14.63
N LEU A 260 7.16 -11.81 -14.18
CA LEU A 260 7.06 -12.65 -12.98
C LEU A 260 7.77 -14.00 -13.16
N GLY A 261 7.75 -14.58 -14.36
CA GLY A 261 8.49 -15.80 -14.69
C GLY A 261 10.00 -15.59 -14.69
N GLU A 262 10.47 -14.46 -15.24
CA GLU A 262 11.88 -14.06 -15.23
C GLU A 262 12.37 -13.78 -13.80
N GLU A 263 11.58 -13.08 -12.98
CA GLU A 263 11.87 -12.87 -11.57
C GLU A 263 11.92 -14.18 -10.77
N ALA A 264 11.01 -15.11 -11.03
CA ALA A 264 11.01 -16.43 -10.41
C ALA A 264 12.26 -17.24 -10.80
N SER A 265 12.63 -17.20 -12.08
CA SER A 265 13.86 -17.83 -12.58
C SER A 265 15.11 -17.21 -11.94
N SER A 266 15.20 -15.88 -11.88
CA SER A 266 16.33 -15.17 -11.26
C SER A 266 16.44 -15.45 -9.75
N LYS A 267 15.33 -15.55 -9.03
CA LYS A 267 15.33 -15.92 -7.61
C LYS A 267 15.82 -17.35 -7.36
N LEU A 268 15.68 -18.26 -8.31
CA LEU A 268 16.22 -19.62 -8.23
C LEU A 268 17.73 -19.68 -8.52
N VAL A 269 18.27 -18.72 -9.29
CA VAL A 269 19.71 -18.63 -9.57
C VAL A 269 20.51 -18.27 -8.31
N PHE A 270 19.96 -17.42 -7.43
CA PHE A 270 20.67 -17.00 -6.21
C PHE A 270 21.06 -18.17 -5.29
N PRO A 271 20.15 -19.10 -4.90
CA PRO A 271 20.52 -20.32 -4.17
C PRO A 271 21.58 -21.17 -4.86
N LEU A 272 21.53 -21.27 -6.19
CA LEU A 272 22.48 -22.07 -6.97
C LEU A 272 23.91 -21.51 -6.86
N VAL A 273 24.06 -20.19 -6.98
CA VAL A 273 25.36 -19.51 -6.82
C VAL A 273 25.91 -19.71 -5.40
N VAL A 274 25.07 -19.65 -4.37
CA VAL A 274 25.49 -19.89 -2.98
C VAL A 274 26.00 -21.31 -2.78
N ILE A 275 25.25 -22.31 -3.29
CA ILE A 275 25.67 -23.72 -3.22
C ILE A 275 26.99 -23.94 -3.96
N PHE A 276 27.16 -23.31 -5.13
CA PHE A 276 28.39 -23.38 -5.92
C PHE A 276 29.60 -22.81 -5.15
N LEU A 277 29.45 -21.66 -4.50
CA LEU A 277 30.49 -21.05 -3.66
C LEU A 277 30.90 -21.95 -2.50
N VAL A 278 29.93 -22.57 -1.82
CA VAL A 278 30.19 -23.52 -0.72
C VAL A 278 30.96 -24.74 -1.20
N LEU A 279 30.56 -25.32 -2.35
CA LEU A 279 31.27 -26.46 -2.95
C LEU A 279 32.71 -26.10 -3.34
N MET A 280 32.95 -24.91 -3.89
CA MET A 280 34.29 -24.41 -4.21
C MET A 280 35.20 -24.38 -2.97
N VAL A 281 34.69 -23.89 -1.83
CA VAL A 281 35.47 -23.85 -0.57
C VAL A 281 35.79 -25.25 -0.07
N ILE A 282 34.81 -26.17 -0.10
CA ILE A 282 35.00 -27.56 0.35
C ILE A 282 36.05 -28.27 -0.50
N VAL A 283 36.05 -28.06 -1.82
CA VAL A 283 37.01 -28.69 -2.75
C VAL A 283 38.39 -28.02 -2.68
N ALA A 284 38.46 -26.70 -2.53
CA ALA A 284 39.72 -25.97 -2.46
C ALA A 284 40.44 -26.14 -1.12
N SER A 285 39.71 -26.32 -0.02
CA SER A 285 40.27 -26.49 1.33
C SER A 285 41.34 -27.60 1.43
N PRO A 286 41.11 -28.85 0.96
CA PRO A 286 42.14 -29.89 1.01
C PRO A 286 43.34 -29.59 0.09
N ALA A 287 43.12 -28.95 -1.06
CA ALA A 287 44.20 -28.58 -1.99
C ALA A 287 45.16 -27.54 -1.37
N VAL A 288 44.61 -26.53 -0.69
CA VAL A 288 45.41 -25.50 0.00
C VAL A 288 46.15 -26.09 1.20
N LEU A 289 45.52 -26.98 1.97
CA LEU A 289 46.16 -27.65 3.11
C LEU A 289 47.29 -28.60 2.66
N MET A 290 47.20 -29.20 1.48
CA MET A 290 48.25 -30.07 0.94
C MET A 290 49.45 -29.33 0.35
N MET A 291 49.32 -28.04 0.00
CA MET A 291 50.44 -27.23 -0.48
C MET A 291 51.22 -26.54 0.64
N SER A 292 50.73 -26.57 1.88
CA SER A 292 51.38 -25.97 3.06
C SER A 292 52.14 -26.97 3.95
N PHE A 293 52.23 -28.24 3.56
CA PHE A 293 53.09 -29.28 4.15
C PHE A 293 54.17 -29.67 3.14
#